data_AF-A0A970G746-F1
#
_entry.id   AF-A0A970G746-F1
#
_cell.length_a   1.000
_cell.length_b   1.000
_cell.length_c   1.000
_cell.angle_alpha   90.00
_cell.angle_beta   90.00
_cell.angle_gamma   90.00
#
_symmetry.space_group_name_H-M   'P 1'
#
loop_
_entity.id
_entity.type
_entity.pdbx_description
1 polymer ?
#
loop_
_entity_poly.entity_id
_entity_poly.type
_entity_poly.pdbx_seq_one_letter_code
_entity_poly.pdbx_strand_id
1 'polypeptide(L)' 'MSPMRRKTRVIKIGDVRIGGEHPIVVQSMTNTDTRNVEATVRQIQ' A
#
# COMPACT_ATOMS: atom_id res chain seq x y z
N MET A 1 16.26 11.79 14.05
CA MET A 1 14.93 11.81 14.73
C MET A 1 13.87 11.82 13.63
N SER A 2 13.04 10.79 13.54
CA SER A 2 11.95 10.79 12.56
C SER A 2 10.93 11.88 12.92
N PRO A 3 10.43 12.66 11.95
CA PRO A 3 9.45 13.70 12.23
C PRO A 3 8.19 13.13 12.88
N MET A 4 7.58 13.90 13.77
CA MET A 4 6.35 13.51 14.46
C MET A 4 5.22 13.32 13.44
N ARG A 5 4.54 12.18 13.48
CA ARG A 5 3.49 11.87 12.52
C ARG A 5 2.26 12.77 12.74
N ARG A 6 1.68 13.27 11.66
CA ARG A 6 0.41 14.02 11.73
C ARG A 6 -0.71 13.13 12.25
N LYS A 7 -1.53 13.63 13.18
CA LYS A 7 -2.76 12.95 13.62
C LYS A 7 -3.73 12.83 12.44
N THR A 8 -4.09 11.60 12.08
CA THR A 8 -5.00 11.29 10.98
C THR A 8 -5.97 10.20 11.38
N ARG A 9 -7.13 10.15 10.71
CA ARG A 9 -8.09 9.05 10.86
C ARG A 9 -7.47 7.74 10.36
N VAL A 10 -7.74 6.64 11.06
CA VAL A 10 -7.35 5.30 10.63
C VAL A 10 -8.29 4.81 9.53
N ILE A 11 -7.74 4.34 8.41
CA ILE A 11 -8.47 3.73 7.31
C ILE A 11 -7.98 2.28 7.13
N LYS A 12 -8.92 1.35 6.90
CA LYS A 12 -8.63 -0.06 6.61
C LYS A 12 -8.69 -0.31 5.09
N ILE A 13 -7.67 -0.94 4.53
CA ILE A 13 -7.59 -1.38 3.12
C ILE A 13 -7.19 -2.86 3.12
N GLY A 14 -8.14 -3.75 2.80
CA GLY A 14 -7.95 -5.19 3.04
C GLY A 14 -7.63 -5.42 4.51
N ASP A 15 -6.51 -6.10 4.81
CA ASP A 15 -6.05 -6.35 6.18
C ASP A 15 -5.09 -5.28 6.74
N VAL A 16 -4.76 -4.27 5.93
CA VAL A 16 -3.82 -3.19 6.29
C VAL A 16 -4.57 -2.01 6.91
N ARG A 17 -3.99 -1.39 7.95
CA ARG A 17 -4.49 -0.15 8.56
C ARG A 17 -3.49 0.98 8.32
N ILE A 18 -3.98 2.12 7.84
CA ILE A 18 -3.16 3.30 7.51
C ILE A 18 -3.67 4.52 8.29
N GLY A 19 -2.76 5.32 8.82
CA GLY A 19 -3.06 6.51 9.62
C GLY A 19 -3.02 6.28 11.14
N GLY A 20 -3.27 7.33 11.92
CA GLY A 20 -3.20 7.31 13.39
C GLY A 20 -1.82 6.95 13.91
N GLU A 21 -1.73 5.88 14.70
CA GLU A 21 -0.48 5.35 15.27
C GLU A 21 0.04 4.11 14.51
N HIS A 22 -0.61 3.70 13.41
CA HIS A 22 -0.14 2.56 12.61
C HIS A 22 1.12 2.89 11.80
N PRO A 23 2.02 1.94 11.50
CA PRO A 23 3.25 2.21 10.76
C PRO A 23 3.00 2.84 9.37
N ILE A 24 4.05 3.44 8.80
CA ILE A 24 4.04 3.87 7.39
C ILE A 24 4.09 2.61 6.53
N VAL A 25 3.13 2.47 5.62
CA VAL A 25 3.02 1.33 4.71
C VAL A 25 3.63 1.71 3.36
N VAL A 26 4.38 0.80 2.76
CA VAL A 26 4.95 0.95 1.41
C VAL A 26 3.96 0.39 0.39
N GLN A 27 3.83 1.09 -0.74
CA GLN A 27 2.98 0.69 -1.86
C GLN A 27 3.81 0.68 -3.14
N SER A 28 3.39 -0.13 -4.12
CA SER A 28 3.95 -0.18 -5.46
C SER A 28 2.82 -0.19 -6.50
N MET A 29 3.17 -0.18 -7.78
CA MET A 29 2.23 -0.21 -8.89
C MET A 29 2.78 -1.11 -10.00
N THR A 30 1.92 -1.90 -10.63
CA THR A 30 2.28 -2.74 -11.77
C THR A 30 2.55 -1.89 -13.01
N ASN A 31 3.36 -2.41 -13.93
CA ASN A 31 3.67 -1.76 -15.21
C ASN A 31 3.43 -2.68 -16.42
N THR A 32 2.89 -3.88 -16.20
CA THR A 32 2.35 -4.76 -17.24
C THR A 32 1.04 -4.19 -17.81
N ASP A 33 0.67 -4.60 -19.04
CA ASP A 33 -0.70 -4.39 -19.51
C ASP A 33 -1.66 -5.17 -18.61
N THR A 34 -2.55 -4.48 -17.90
CA THR A 34 -3.50 -5.07 -16.94
C THR A 34 -4.39 -6.14 -17.58
N ARG A 35 -4.60 -6.12 -18.90
CA ARG A 35 -5.36 -7.15 -19.60
C ARG A 35 -4.58 -8.46 -19.75
N ASN A 36 -3.26 -8.41 -19.65
CA ASN A 36 -2.42 -9.60 -19.55
C ASN A 36 -2.41 -10.09 -18.09
N VAL A 37 -3.33 -11.02 -17.82
CA VAL A 37 -3.52 -11.61 -16.48
C VAL A 37 -2.24 -12.27 -15.98
N GLU A 38 -1.58 -13.09 -16.79
CA GLU A 38 -0.40 -13.86 -16.38
C GLU A 38 0.77 -12.95 -16.00
N ALA A 39 1.09 -11.97 -16.85
CA ALA A 39 2.18 -11.03 -16.59
C ALA A 39 1.94 -10.19 -15.32
N THR A 40 0.70 -9.72 -15.13
CA THR A 40 0.34 -8.87 -13.98
C THR A 40 0.37 -9.66 -12.68
N VAL A 41 -0.15 -10.90 -12.68
CA VAL A 41 -0.09 -11.80 -11.51
C VAL A 41 1.36 -12.10 -11.15
N ARG A 42 2.22 -12.39 -12.13
CA ARG A 42 3.63 -12.65 -11.89
C ARG A 42 4.36 -11.45 -11.28
N GLN A 43 3.96 -10.22 -11.59
CA GLN A 43 4.59 -9.01 -11.05
C GLN A 43 4.23 -8.75 -9.58
N ILE A 44 3.03 -9.13 -9.14
CA ILE A 44 2.52 -8.84 -7.79
C ILE A 44 2.74 -9.97 -6.77
N GLN A 45 3.27 -11.11 -7.21
CA GLN A 45 3.67 -12.24 -6.37
C GLN A 45 5.10 -12.07 -5.85
#